data_AF-A0A8S3FPI2-F1
#
_entry.id   AF-A0A8S3FPI2-F1
#
_cell.length_a   1.000
_cell.length_b   1.000
_cell.length_c   1.000
_cell.angle_alpha   90.00
_cell.angle_beta   90.00
_cell.angle_gamma   90.00
#
_symmetry.space_group_name_H-M   'P 1'
#
loop_
_entity.id
_entity.type
_entity.pdbx_description
1 polymer ?
#
loop_
_entity_poly.entity_id
_entity_poly.type
_entity_poly.pdbx_seq_one_letter_code
_entity_poly.pdbx_strand_id
1 'polypeptide(L)'
;GQYLLNGPNVGVTTSLQGMSQRPPIMFVSTPIDFIYSHPYLIVLVRDYIHIYSYLDDQLKQEIPLKFCRTLLTMQQENIKNIIVTNKDNIYLLVPLSIEEQIEQLLNSYRLQEALTLAESSCSSVKQRSTNRLVLSTKKRIAFIEFSAMNVARALSLFDDIHMDFHEILTQIPNFLPINSSWSNIDENNKNQYVQWLNALCDYMTRKSAEFSRQP
;
A
#
# COMPACT_ATOMS: atom_id res chain seq x y z
N GLY A 1 8.54 18.17 16.21
CA GLY A 1 8.96 18.06 14.81
C GLY A 1 10.12 17.10 14.70
N GLN A 2 10.25 16.40 13.58
CA GLN A 2 11.43 15.61 13.22
C GLN A 2 12.16 16.31 12.07
N TYR A 3 13.48 16.18 12.01
CA TYR A 3 14.34 16.74 10.97
C TYR A 3 15.06 15.61 10.26
N LEU A 4 15.12 15.65 8.93
CA LEU A 4 15.93 14.72 8.15
C LEU A 4 17.30 15.35 7.92
N LEU A 5 18.33 14.72 8.48
CA LEU A 5 19.72 15.06 8.28
C LEU A 5 20.32 14.14 7.20
N ASN A 6 21.15 14.73 6.34
CA ASN A 6 21.83 13.99 5.28
C ASN A 6 23.31 13.84 5.62
N GLY A 7 23.81 12.63 5.45
CA GLY A 7 25.22 12.28 5.48
C GLY A 7 25.62 11.54 4.20
N PRO A 8 26.91 11.22 4.03
CA PRO A 8 27.36 10.46 2.87
C PRO A 8 26.67 9.09 2.82
N ASN A 9 25.81 8.88 1.83
CA ASN A 9 25.01 7.67 1.63
C ASN A 9 24.02 7.33 2.78
N VAL A 10 23.70 8.27 3.67
CA VAL A 10 22.81 8.00 4.80
C VAL A 10 21.88 9.17 5.11
N GLY A 11 20.60 8.89 5.34
CA GLY A 11 19.61 9.84 5.84
C GLY A 11 19.21 9.48 7.26
N VAL A 12 19.38 10.41 8.21
CA VAL A 12 19.02 10.18 9.62
C VAL A 12 17.93 11.14 10.02
N THR A 13 16.82 10.62 10.54
CA THR A 13 15.77 11.47 11.09
C THR A 13 16.00 11.66 12.58
N THR A 14 15.97 12.89 13.04
CA THR A 14 16.23 13.25 14.44
C THR A 14 15.11 14.11 15.01
N SER A 15 14.86 13.98 16.31
CA SER A 15 14.10 14.97 17.06
C SER A 15 14.94 16.24 17.31
N LEU A 16 14.29 17.28 17.86
CA LEU A 16 14.97 18.48 18.35
C LEU A 16 16.05 18.17 19.39
N GLN A 17 15.92 17.07 20.13
CA GLN A 17 16.90 16.64 21.14
C GLN A 17 18.07 15.84 20.55
N GLY A 18 18.18 15.71 19.21
CA GLY A 18 19.24 14.92 18.60
C GLY A 18 19.01 13.40 18.64
N MET A 19 17.81 12.96 19.05
CA MET A 19 17.50 11.54 19.19
C MET A 19 16.83 11.01 17.93
N SER A 20 17.37 9.92 17.40
CA SER A 20 16.74 9.21 16.28
C SER A 20 15.72 8.18 16.79
N GLN A 21 14.54 8.19 16.20
CA GLN A 21 13.45 7.27 16.57
C GLN A 21 13.23 6.14 15.54
N ARG A 22 13.95 6.16 14.43
CA ARG A 22 13.87 5.16 13.37
C ARG A 22 15.25 4.85 12.82
N PRO A 23 15.43 3.68 12.18
CA PRO A 23 16.67 3.36 11.50
C PRO A 23 17.05 4.43 10.46
N PRO A 24 18.35 4.63 10.20
CA PRO A 24 18.80 5.45 9.08
C PRO A 24 18.35 4.88 7.74
N ILE A 25 18.02 5.76 6.79
CA ILE A 25 17.82 5.41 5.39
C ILE A 25 19.19 5.27 4.74
N MET A 26 19.47 4.10 4.17
CA MET A 26 20.70 3.87 3.42
C MET A 26 20.49 4.26 1.96
N PHE A 27 21.16 5.31 1.50
CA PHE A 27 21.08 5.71 0.10
C PHE A 27 22.04 4.87 -0.74
N VAL A 28 21.56 4.44 -1.91
CA VAL A 28 22.37 3.71 -2.90
C VAL A 28 23.57 4.55 -3.39
N SER A 29 23.48 5.88 -3.35
CA SER A 29 24.54 6.79 -3.77
C SER A 29 24.42 8.13 -3.06
N THR A 30 25.53 8.89 -3.03
CA THR A 30 25.61 10.15 -2.27
C THR A 30 24.61 11.15 -2.86
N PRO A 31 23.63 11.61 -2.06
CA PRO A 31 22.68 12.61 -2.53
C PRO A 31 23.37 13.93 -2.87
N ILE A 32 23.00 14.50 -4.01
CA ILE A 32 23.25 15.91 -4.34
C ILE A 32 22.23 16.78 -3.62
N ASP A 33 20.97 16.34 -3.61
CA ASP A 33 19.82 17.08 -3.09
C ASP A 33 18.71 16.11 -2.68
N PHE A 34 17.76 16.54 -1.86
CA PHE A 34 16.59 15.73 -1.51
C PHE A 34 15.37 16.58 -1.12
N ILE A 35 14.19 16.05 -1.40
CA ILE A 35 12.90 16.63 -0.99
C ILE A 35 12.06 15.55 -0.33
N TYR A 36 11.53 15.87 0.85
CA TYR A 36 10.46 15.09 1.45
C TYR A 36 9.10 15.51 0.87
N SER A 37 8.36 14.57 0.31
CA SER A 37 6.99 14.74 -0.16
C SER A 37 6.18 13.53 0.24
N HIS A 38 5.48 13.63 1.38
CA HIS A 38 4.79 12.50 1.99
C HIS A 38 3.98 11.68 0.96
N PRO A 39 4.09 10.34 0.97
CA PRO A 39 4.89 9.50 1.87
C PRO A 39 6.33 9.20 1.39
N TYR A 40 6.83 9.95 0.41
CA TYR A 40 8.09 9.68 -0.26
C TYR A 40 9.21 10.65 0.10
N LEU A 41 10.44 10.15 -0.01
CA LEU A 41 11.67 10.94 -0.02
C LEU A 41 12.30 10.83 -1.41
N ILE A 42 12.38 11.96 -2.10
CA ILE A 42 12.97 12.06 -3.43
C ILE A 42 14.41 12.50 -3.25
N VAL A 43 15.33 11.66 -3.72
CA VAL A 43 16.77 11.83 -3.57
C VAL A 43 17.38 12.00 -4.95
N LEU A 44 18.03 13.13 -5.17
CA LEU A 44 18.72 13.42 -6.40
C LEU A 44 20.16 12.96 -6.30
N VAL A 45 20.60 12.13 -7.24
CA VAL A 45 22.01 11.77 -7.43
C VAL A 45 22.43 12.16 -8.84
N ARG A 46 23.73 12.06 -9.17
CA ARG A 46 24.27 12.63 -10.41
C ARG A 46 23.54 12.20 -11.68
N ASP A 47 23.17 10.92 -11.78
CA ASP A 47 22.59 10.34 -12.99
C ASP A 47 21.22 9.67 -12.79
N TYR A 48 20.64 9.80 -11.59
CA TYR A 48 19.35 9.21 -11.24
C TYR A 48 18.57 10.08 -10.26
N ILE A 49 17.27 9.89 -10.26
CA ILE A 49 16.37 10.31 -9.19
C ILE A 49 15.90 9.04 -8.50
N HIS A 50 16.18 8.92 -7.21
CA HIS A 50 15.76 7.79 -6.38
C HIS A 50 14.54 8.19 -5.53
N ILE A 51 13.51 7.36 -5.53
CA ILE A 51 12.30 7.58 -4.74
C ILE A 51 12.25 6.53 -3.65
N TYR A 52 12.52 6.95 -2.42
CA TYR A 52 12.40 6.11 -1.23
C TYR A 52 11.03 6.27 -0.60
N SER A 53 10.46 5.19 -0.12
CA SER A 53 9.28 5.23 0.76
C SER A 53 9.74 5.57 2.17
N TYR A 54 9.16 6.63 2.73
CA TYR A 54 9.41 7.02 4.11
C TYR A 54 8.63 6.14 5.11
N LEU A 55 7.80 5.21 4.63
CA LEU A 55 7.02 4.29 5.45
C LEU A 55 7.81 3.04 5.84
N ASP A 56 8.71 2.58 4.96
CA ASP A 56 9.46 1.32 5.12
C ASP A 56 10.95 1.44 4.76
N ASP A 57 11.44 2.66 4.50
CA ASP A 57 12.84 2.97 4.19
C ASP A 57 13.39 2.30 2.91
N GLN A 58 12.50 1.78 2.05
CA GLN A 58 12.90 1.08 0.83
C GLN A 58 12.91 1.99 -0.41
N LEU A 59 13.85 1.74 -1.31
CA LEU A 59 13.85 2.32 -2.65
C LEU A 59 12.69 1.72 -3.47
N LYS A 60 11.77 2.57 -3.91
CA LYS A 60 10.57 2.17 -4.68
C LYS A 60 10.73 2.37 -6.17
N GLN A 61 11.52 3.37 -6.58
CA GLN A 61 11.72 3.68 -7.99
C GLN A 61 13.05 4.38 -8.23
N GLU A 62 13.65 4.09 -9.38
CA GLU A 62 14.80 4.80 -9.93
C GLU A 62 14.40 5.39 -11.29
N ILE A 63 14.62 6.69 -11.47
CA ILE A 63 14.36 7.38 -12.73
C ILE A 63 15.71 7.82 -13.28
N PRO A 64 16.17 7.27 -14.41
CA PRO A 64 17.45 7.66 -15.00
C PRO A 64 17.35 9.09 -15.55
N LEU A 65 18.23 9.98 -15.06
CA LEU A 65 18.34 11.34 -15.54
C LEU A 65 19.78 11.83 -15.39
N LYS A 66 20.48 12.01 -16.50
CA LYS A 66 21.90 12.35 -16.48
C LYS A 66 22.15 13.81 -16.10
N PHE A 67 23.27 14.04 -15.43
CA PHE A 67 23.78 15.36 -15.06
C PHE A 67 22.79 16.20 -14.24
N CYS A 68 22.07 15.55 -13.32
CA CYS A 68 21.21 16.19 -12.35
C CYS A 68 21.97 17.23 -11.52
N ARG A 69 21.30 18.36 -11.23
CA ARG A 69 21.91 19.49 -10.52
C ARG A 69 21.21 19.84 -9.21
N THR A 70 19.90 20.00 -9.21
CA THR A 70 19.15 20.38 -8.01
C THR A 70 17.68 19.99 -8.12
N LEU A 71 17.05 19.86 -6.96
CA LEU A 71 15.62 19.75 -6.80
C LEU A 71 15.05 21.07 -6.28
N LEU A 72 13.87 21.44 -6.77
CA LEU A 72 13.13 22.60 -6.30
C LEU A 72 11.70 22.19 -5.97
N THR A 73 11.17 22.71 -4.85
CA THR A 73 9.74 22.62 -4.55
C THR A 73 9.06 23.93 -4.88
N MET A 74 7.98 23.88 -5.65
CA MET A 74 7.05 24.99 -5.79
C MET A 74 5.71 24.59 -5.20
N GLN A 75 5.25 25.33 -4.20
CA GLN A 75 3.95 25.12 -3.60
C GLN A 75 3.00 26.22 -4.07
N GLN A 76 1.94 25.83 -4.75
CA GLN A 76 0.84 26.70 -5.17
C GLN A 76 -0.44 26.12 -4.59
N GLU A 77 -1.02 26.83 -3.62
CA GLU A 77 -2.17 26.36 -2.86
C GLU A 77 -1.95 24.94 -2.27
N ASN A 78 -2.74 23.96 -2.73
CA ASN A 78 -2.70 22.56 -2.32
C ASN A 78 -1.85 21.67 -3.25
N ILE A 79 -1.17 22.24 -4.24
CA ILE A 79 -0.35 21.51 -5.19
C ILE A 79 1.13 21.74 -4.85
N LYS A 80 1.84 20.64 -4.59
CA LYS A 80 3.29 20.62 -4.43
C LYS A 80 3.93 20.07 -5.69
N ASN A 81 4.50 20.98 -6.48
CA ASN A 81 5.25 20.65 -7.67
C ASN A 81 6.72 20.44 -7.33
N ILE A 82 7.32 19.39 -7.90
CA ILE A 82 8.71 19.04 -7.68
C ILE A 82 9.43 19.15 -9.01
N ILE A 83 10.36 20.08 -9.09
CA ILE A 83 11.11 20.38 -10.30
C ILE A 83 12.51 19.81 -10.14
N VAL A 84 12.98 19.11 -11.17
CA VAL A 84 14.35 18.62 -11.26
C VAL A 84 15.02 19.35 -12.40
N THR A 85 16.25 19.81 -12.18
CA THR A 85 17.07 20.37 -13.26
C THR A 85 18.25 19.46 -13.54
N ASN A 86 18.58 19.34 -14.81
CA ASN A 86 19.87 18.81 -15.22
C ASN A 86 20.69 19.90 -15.92
N LYS A 87 21.78 19.52 -16.58
CA LYS A 87 22.66 20.48 -17.27
C LYS A 87 21.93 21.36 -18.30
N ASP A 88 20.95 20.79 -19.02
CA ASP A 88 20.40 21.38 -20.24
C ASP A 88 18.87 21.62 -20.17
N ASN A 89 18.16 20.95 -19.26
CA ASN A 89 16.71 20.89 -19.21
C ASN A 89 16.16 21.05 -17.78
N ILE A 90 14.90 21.45 -17.71
CA ILE A 90 14.09 21.54 -16.49
C ILE A 90 12.91 20.56 -16.66
N TYR A 91 12.70 19.70 -15.66
CA TYR A 91 11.65 18.69 -15.65
C TYR A 91 10.72 18.92 -14.48
N LEU A 92 9.43 18.68 -14.69
CA LEU A 92 8.45 18.58 -13.62
C LEU A 92 8.22 17.09 -13.31
N LEU A 93 8.44 16.70 -12.06
CA LEU A 93 8.05 15.38 -11.57
C LEU A 93 6.56 15.39 -11.24
N VAL A 94 5.81 14.54 -11.94
CA VAL A 94 4.38 14.36 -11.74
C VAL A 94 4.17 13.04 -10.99
N PRO A 95 3.69 13.06 -9.73
CA PRO A 95 3.38 11.83 -9.02
C PRO A 95 2.13 11.17 -9.61
N LEU A 96 2.10 9.84 -9.64
CA LEU A 96 0.87 9.09 -9.85
C LEU A 96 -0.12 9.36 -8.72
N SER A 97 -1.42 9.21 -8.98
CA SER A 97 -2.41 9.26 -7.91
C SER A 97 -2.16 8.14 -6.89
N ILE A 98 -2.58 8.35 -5.64
CA ILE A 98 -2.41 7.32 -4.59
C ILE A 98 -3.20 6.08 -4.95
N GLU A 99 -4.38 6.26 -5.54
CA GLU A 99 -5.27 5.22 -6.03
C GLU A 99 -4.58 4.33 -7.08
N GLU A 100 -3.95 4.92 -8.09
CA GLU A 100 -3.19 4.17 -9.11
C GLU A 100 -2.02 3.41 -8.50
N GLN A 101 -1.30 4.01 -7.55
CA GLN A 101 -0.19 3.35 -6.86
C GLN A 101 -0.68 2.15 -6.04
N ILE A 102 -1.81 2.28 -5.33
CA ILE A 102 -2.46 1.20 -4.59
C ILE A 102 -2.86 0.07 -5.56
N GLU A 103 -3.51 0.37 -6.68
CA GLU A 103 -3.89 -0.64 -7.66
C GLU A 103 -2.67 -1.39 -8.23
N GLN A 104 -1.56 -0.70 -8.50
CA GLN A 104 -0.31 -1.36 -8.92
C GLN A 104 0.25 -2.30 -7.84
N LEU A 105 0.20 -1.90 -6.57
CA LEU A 105 0.62 -2.75 -5.45
C LEU A 105 -0.28 -3.98 -5.30
N LEU A 106 -1.60 -3.81 -5.41
CA LEU A 106 -2.57 -4.91 -5.35
C LEU A 106 -2.40 -5.90 -6.51
N ASN A 107 -2.21 -5.41 -7.73
CA ASN A 107 -1.97 -6.23 -8.91
C ASN A 107 -0.64 -7.01 -8.83
N SER A 108 0.33 -6.52 -8.05
CA SER A 108 1.60 -7.20 -7.77
C SER A 108 1.57 -8.02 -6.47
N TYR A 109 0.39 -8.27 -5.89
CA TYR A 109 0.21 -9.00 -4.63
C TYR A 109 0.97 -8.41 -3.43
N ARG A 110 1.36 -7.13 -3.48
CA ARG A 110 1.98 -6.39 -2.38
C ARG A 110 0.93 -5.78 -1.47
N LEU A 111 0.11 -6.66 -0.88
CA LEU A 111 -1.13 -6.29 -0.17
C LEU A 111 -0.86 -5.42 1.07
N GLN A 112 0.20 -5.73 1.82
CA GLN A 112 0.54 -4.98 3.04
C GLN A 112 1.05 -3.56 2.72
N GLU A 113 1.83 -3.41 1.66
CA GLU A 113 2.29 -2.11 1.19
C GLU A 113 1.12 -1.26 0.70
N ALA A 114 0.19 -1.86 -0.06
CA ALA A 114 -1.03 -1.19 -0.52
C ALA A 114 -1.86 -0.65 0.66
N LEU A 115 -2.08 -1.48 1.69
CA LEU A 115 -2.81 -1.06 2.89
C LEU A 115 -2.06 0.05 3.65
N THR A 116 -0.75 -0.07 3.80
CA THR A 116 0.07 0.91 4.52
C THR A 116 0.07 2.27 3.81
N LEU A 117 0.11 2.27 2.47
CA LEU A 117 -0.01 3.47 1.64
C LEU A 117 -1.42 4.11 1.75
N ALA A 118 -2.47 3.30 1.73
CA ALA A 118 -3.83 3.80 1.94
C ALA A 118 -3.97 4.45 3.33
N GLU A 119 -3.45 3.80 4.37
CA GLU A 119 -3.50 4.30 5.74
C GLU A 119 -2.65 5.56 5.96
N SER A 120 -1.57 5.76 5.21
CA SER A 120 -0.75 6.97 5.30
C SER A 120 -1.48 8.23 4.80
N SER A 121 -2.51 8.07 3.96
CA SER A 121 -3.37 9.19 3.54
C SER A 121 -4.23 9.76 4.69
N CYS A 122 -4.36 9.03 5.80
CA CYS A 122 -5.15 9.46 6.95
C CYS A 122 -4.32 10.30 7.92
N SER A 123 -4.88 11.43 8.37
CA SER A 123 -4.22 12.29 9.37
C SER A 123 -4.18 11.68 10.77
N SER A 124 -5.00 10.65 11.04
CA SER A 124 -5.00 9.93 12.31
C SER A 124 -5.46 8.49 12.18
N VAL A 125 -5.10 7.65 13.15
CA VAL A 125 -5.53 6.24 13.22
C VAL A 125 -7.05 6.12 13.28
N LYS A 126 -7.74 7.03 13.98
CA LYS A 126 -9.20 7.03 14.09
C LYS A 126 -9.92 7.22 12.75
N GLN A 127 -9.29 7.93 11.81
CA GLN A 127 -9.87 8.14 10.48
C GLN A 127 -9.76 6.89 9.59
N ARG A 128 -8.85 5.95 9.88
CA ARG A 128 -8.63 4.77 9.03
C ARG A 128 -9.88 3.90 8.90
N SER A 129 -10.68 3.80 9.96
CA SER A 129 -11.90 2.98 9.96
C SER A 129 -13.07 3.59 9.18
N THR A 130 -13.00 4.88 8.84
CA THR A 130 -14.05 5.57 8.06
C THR A 130 -13.56 6.14 6.74
N ASN A 131 -12.25 6.10 6.49
CA ASN A 131 -11.64 6.59 5.27
C ASN A 131 -11.99 5.67 4.09
N ARG A 132 -12.60 6.26 3.06
CA ARG A 132 -13.06 5.52 1.87
C ARG A 132 -11.94 4.76 1.16
N LEU A 133 -10.75 5.35 1.03
CA LEU A 133 -9.61 4.73 0.36
C LEU A 133 -9.08 3.53 1.16
N VAL A 134 -9.02 3.64 2.48
CA VAL A 134 -8.62 2.52 3.36
C VAL A 134 -9.64 1.39 3.28
N LEU A 135 -10.94 1.71 3.37
CA LEU A 135 -12.01 0.72 3.31
C LEU A 135 -12.08 0.01 1.96
N SER A 136 -11.95 0.74 0.84
CA SER A 136 -11.91 0.14 -0.50
C SER A 136 -10.67 -0.74 -0.68
N THR A 137 -9.51 -0.31 -0.18
CA THR A 137 -8.27 -1.09 -0.21
C THR A 137 -8.41 -2.38 0.60
N LYS A 138 -8.92 -2.30 1.84
CA LYS A 138 -9.21 -3.49 2.68
C LYS A 138 -10.17 -4.45 1.99
N LYS A 139 -11.26 -3.94 1.40
CA LYS A 139 -12.22 -4.75 0.62
C LYS A 139 -11.52 -5.49 -0.53
N ARG A 140 -10.67 -4.79 -1.29
CA ARG A 140 -9.94 -5.39 -2.41
C ARG A 140 -8.94 -6.46 -1.96
N ILE A 141 -8.20 -6.20 -0.88
CA ILE A 141 -7.30 -7.18 -0.25
C ILE A 141 -8.09 -8.40 0.24
N ALA A 142 -9.23 -8.19 0.90
CA ALA A 142 -10.06 -9.27 1.41
C ALA A 142 -10.49 -10.21 0.29
N PHE A 143 -10.89 -9.69 -0.87
CA PHE A 143 -11.23 -10.51 -2.03
C PHE A 143 -10.03 -11.22 -2.67
N ILE A 144 -8.87 -10.57 -2.73
CA ILE A 144 -7.65 -11.22 -3.22
C ILE A 144 -7.28 -12.41 -2.30
N GLU A 145 -7.26 -12.20 -0.99
CA GLU A 145 -6.98 -13.25 -0.01
C GLU A 145 -8.04 -14.36 -0.05
N PHE A 146 -9.31 -13.99 -0.22
CA PHE A 146 -10.42 -14.94 -0.35
C PHE A 146 -10.29 -15.82 -1.60
N SER A 147 -9.88 -15.22 -2.72
CA SER A 147 -9.59 -15.94 -3.97
C SER A 147 -8.34 -16.83 -3.89
N ALA A 148 -7.37 -16.44 -3.06
CA ALA A 148 -6.15 -17.20 -2.80
C ALA A 148 -6.34 -18.27 -1.69
N MET A 149 -7.59 -18.51 -1.27
CA MET A 149 -7.96 -19.44 -0.19
C MET A 149 -7.39 -19.11 1.20
N ASN A 150 -6.91 -17.88 1.41
CA ASN A 150 -6.51 -17.40 2.73
C ASN A 150 -7.73 -16.87 3.51
N VAL A 151 -8.63 -17.79 3.85
CA VAL A 151 -9.96 -17.47 4.37
C VAL A 151 -9.89 -16.74 5.71
N ALA A 152 -9.01 -17.16 6.62
CA ALA A 152 -8.89 -16.54 7.93
C ALA A 152 -8.60 -15.03 7.82
N ARG A 153 -7.67 -14.65 6.95
CA ARG A 153 -7.33 -13.24 6.72
C ARG A 153 -8.44 -12.49 6.01
N ALA A 154 -9.04 -13.09 4.99
CA ALA A 154 -10.16 -12.49 4.26
C ALA A 154 -11.36 -12.18 5.16
N LEU A 155 -11.78 -13.15 5.99
CA LEU A 155 -12.90 -12.99 6.91
C LEU A 155 -12.62 -11.91 7.97
N SER A 156 -11.41 -11.87 8.51
CA SER A 156 -11.01 -10.79 9.43
C SER A 156 -11.12 -9.40 8.77
N LEU A 157 -10.76 -9.27 7.49
CA LEU A 157 -10.88 -8.01 6.76
C LEU A 157 -12.34 -7.66 6.45
N PHE A 158 -13.20 -8.64 6.17
CA PHE A 158 -14.64 -8.43 6.00
C PHE A 158 -15.29 -7.95 7.30
N ASP A 159 -14.92 -8.54 8.44
CA ASP A 159 -15.35 -8.09 9.76
C ASP A 159 -14.91 -6.65 10.05
N ASP A 160 -13.64 -6.34 9.79
CA ASP A 160 -13.03 -5.03 9.99
C ASP A 160 -13.76 -3.89 9.26
N ILE A 161 -14.29 -4.16 8.07
CA ILE A 161 -14.99 -3.17 7.24
C ILE A 161 -16.51 -3.26 7.33
N HIS A 162 -17.03 -4.13 8.22
CA HIS A 162 -18.46 -4.43 8.34
C HIS A 162 -19.12 -4.76 7.00
N MET A 163 -18.47 -5.63 6.22
CA MET A 163 -18.93 -5.98 4.88
C MET A 163 -20.28 -6.71 4.93
N ASP A 164 -21.19 -6.32 4.04
CA ASP A 164 -22.44 -7.06 3.85
C ASP A 164 -22.13 -8.47 3.32
N PHE A 165 -22.66 -9.47 4.02
CA PHE A 165 -22.50 -10.86 3.63
C PHE A 165 -23.11 -11.15 2.26
N HIS A 166 -24.15 -10.43 1.84
CA HIS A 166 -24.72 -10.56 0.49
C HIS A 166 -23.68 -10.22 -0.58
N GLU A 167 -22.87 -9.18 -0.39
CA GLU A 167 -21.81 -8.85 -1.33
C GLU A 167 -20.77 -9.97 -1.42
N ILE A 168 -20.42 -10.60 -0.30
CA ILE A 168 -19.50 -11.77 -0.27
C ILE A 168 -20.10 -12.93 -1.08
N LEU A 169 -21.39 -13.24 -0.86
CA LEU A 169 -22.10 -14.32 -1.56
C LEU A 169 -22.10 -14.13 -3.08
N THR A 170 -22.28 -12.89 -3.58
CA THR A 170 -22.27 -12.62 -5.02
C THR A 170 -20.94 -12.96 -5.70
N GLN A 171 -19.84 -13.02 -4.94
CA GLN A 171 -18.52 -13.33 -5.48
C GLN A 171 -18.19 -14.82 -5.45
N ILE A 172 -18.89 -15.65 -4.65
CA ILE A 172 -18.66 -17.10 -4.54
C ILE A 172 -18.59 -17.83 -5.89
N PRO A 173 -19.46 -17.55 -6.88
CA PRO A 173 -19.38 -18.22 -8.17
C PRO A 173 -18.02 -18.06 -8.87
N ASN A 174 -17.32 -16.95 -8.65
CA ASN A 174 -16.01 -16.71 -9.24
C ASN A 174 -14.89 -17.54 -8.60
N PHE A 175 -15.14 -18.18 -7.45
CA PHE A 175 -14.16 -18.95 -6.70
C PHE A 175 -14.40 -20.45 -6.77
N LEU A 176 -15.58 -20.87 -7.21
CA LEU A 176 -15.87 -22.28 -7.44
C LEU A 176 -15.27 -22.73 -8.77
N PRO A 177 -14.78 -23.97 -8.87
CA PRO A 177 -14.43 -24.60 -10.13
C PRO A 177 -15.72 -24.89 -10.94
N ILE A 178 -16.43 -23.85 -11.40
CA ILE A 178 -17.69 -23.98 -12.15
C ILE A 178 -17.41 -24.62 -13.53
N ASN A 179 -16.21 -24.40 -14.06
CA ASN A 179 -15.83 -24.80 -15.42
C ASN A 179 -14.86 -25.98 -15.48
N SER A 180 -14.43 -26.54 -14.34
CA SER A 180 -13.57 -27.73 -14.28
C SER A 180 -14.29 -28.84 -13.53
N SER A 181 -14.29 -30.05 -14.11
CA SER A 181 -14.83 -31.22 -13.42
C SER A 181 -14.09 -31.38 -12.09
N TRP A 182 -14.83 -31.51 -10.98
CA TRP A 182 -14.28 -31.79 -9.65
C TRP A 182 -13.32 -32.99 -9.65
N SER A 183 -13.51 -33.93 -10.60
CA SER A 183 -12.61 -35.07 -10.82
C SER A 183 -11.18 -34.68 -11.21
N ASN A 184 -10.97 -33.51 -11.82
CA ASN A 184 -9.68 -33.07 -12.36
C ASN A 184 -8.86 -32.23 -11.37
N ILE A 185 -9.39 -31.98 -10.18
CA ILE A 185 -8.70 -31.28 -9.09
C ILE A 185 -7.99 -32.33 -8.23
N ASP A 186 -6.73 -32.07 -7.87
CA ASP A 186 -6.01 -32.95 -6.95
C ASP A 186 -6.64 -32.98 -5.54
N GLU A 187 -6.37 -34.05 -4.79
CA GLU A 187 -6.91 -34.26 -3.43
C GLU A 187 -6.57 -33.13 -2.45
N ASN A 188 -5.39 -32.52 -2.57
CA ASN A 188 -4.96 -31.47 -1.66
C ASN A 188 -5.77 -30.19 -1.88
N ASN A 189 -5.97 -29.80 -3.14
CA ASN A 189 -6.80 -28.67 -3.53
C ASN A 189 -8.27 -28.92 -3.17
N LYS A 190 -8.79 -30.15 -3.33
CA LYS A 190 -10.14 -30.51 -2.86
C LYS A 190 -10.30 -30.29 -1.36
N ASN A 191 -9.33 -30.73 -0.55
CA ASN A 191 -9.36 -30.53 0.89
C ASN A 191 -9.34 -29.04 1.26
N GLN A 192 -8.55 -28.23 0.57
CA GLN A 192 -8.55 -26.78 0.76
C GLN A 192 -9.91 -26.15 0.42
N TYR A 193 -10.55 -26.55 -0.68
CA TYR A 193 -11.91 -26.10 -1.02
C TYR A 193 -12.95 -26.47 0.02
N VAL A 194 -12.88 -27.69 0.58
CA VAL A 194 -13.81 -28.12 1.65
C VAL A 194 -13.58 -27.30 2.92
N GLN A 195 -12.34 -27.07 3.31
CA GLN A 195 -12.02 -26.22 4.47
C GLN A 195 -12.49 -24.77 4.25
N TRP A 196 -12.30 -24.26 3.03
CA TRP A 196 -12.78 -22.94 2.63
C TRP A 196 -14.30 -22.83 2.75
N LEU A 197 -15.05 -23.82 2.24
CA LEU A 197 -16.50 -23.86 2.30
C LEU A 197 -16.99 -23.94 3.74
N ASN A 198 -16.38 -24.79 4.57
CA ASN A 198 -16.74 -24.91 5.98
C ASN A 198 -16.52 -23.60 6.75
N ALA A 199 -15.34 -22.99 6.59
CA ALA A 199 -15.02 -21.72 7.24
C ALA A 199 -15.98 -20.59 6.81
N LEU A 200 -16.35 -20.56 5.53
CA LEU A 200 -17.35 -19.64 5.01
C LEU A 200 -18.73 -19.92 5.60
N CYS A 201 -19.19 -21.18 5.62
CA CYS A 201 -20.47 -21.56 6.22
C CYS A 201 -20.55 -21.17 7.70
N ASP A 202 -19.49 -21.42 8.47
CA ASP A 202 -19.41 -21.03 9.88
C ASP A 202 -19.48 -19.52 10.05
N TYR A 203 -18.75 -18.77 9.23
CA TYR A 203 -18.80 -17.31 9.20
C TYR A 203 -20.22 -16.78 8.91
N MET A 204 -20.85 -17.30 7.85
CA MET A 204 -22.19 -16.89 7.43
C MET A 204 -23.24 -17.22 8.49
N THR A 205 -23.13 -18.38 9.15
CA THR A 205 -24.03 -18.77 10.24
C THR A 205 -23.92 -17.80 11.42
N ARG A 206 -22.70 -17.41 11.80
CA ARG A 206 -22.48 -16.40 12.85
C ARG A 206 -23.06 -15.04 12.46
N LYS A 207 -22.80 -14.56 11.24
CA LYS A 207 -23.32 -13.27 10.76
C LYS A 207 -24.84 -13.24 10.65
N SER A 208 -25.45 -14.31 10.18
CA SER A 208 -26.91 -14.44 10.15
C SER A 208 -27.50 -14.37 11.57
N ALA A 209 -26.87 -15.02 12.55
CA ALA A 209 -27.33 -14.98 13.93
C ALA A 209 -27.17 -13.59 14.58
N GLU A 210 -26.12 -12.84 14.21
CA GLU A 210 -25.94 -11.44 14.62
C GLU A 210 -27.06 -10.55 14.05
N PHE A 211 -27.36 -10.70 12.75
CA PHE A 211 -28.42 -9.94 12.08
C PHE A 211 -29.81 -10.23 12.67
N SER A 212 -30.14 -11.49 12.94
CA SER A 212 -31.42 -11.87 13.56
C SER A 212 -31.58 -11.43 15.02
N ARG A 213 -30.51 -10.96 15.68
CA ARG A 213 -30.53 -10.48 17.07
C ARG A 213 -30.56 -8.95 17.19
N GLN A 214 -30.49 -8.22 16.09
CA GLN A 214 -30.66 -6.76 16.11
C GLN A 214 -32.17 -6.43 16.18
N PRO A 215 -32.63 -5.65 17.18
CA PRO A 215 -34.04 -5.31 17.40
C PRO A 215 -34.60 -4.34 16.35
#